data_AF-A0A940B787-F1
#
_entry.id   AF-A0A940B787-F1
#
_cell.length_a   1.000
_cell.length_b   1.000
_cell.length_c   1.000
_cell.angle_alpha   90.00
_cell.angle_beta   90.00
_cell.angle_gamma   90.00
#
_symmetry.space_group_name_H-M   'P 1'
#
loop_
_entity.id
_entity.type
_entity.pdbx_description
1 polymer ?
#
loop_
_entity_poly.entity_id
_entity_poly.type
_entity_poly.pdbx_seq_one_letter_code
_entity_poly.pdbx_strand_id
1 'polypeptide(L)'
;MKMIISDPRKKQKEKLMLEMAQSLNRQAFEMHKADHQEMALMLYKKALTYSLQSGDSEEAEQLKAVLNYHLAGICYECNNIKKGIFYGTAALEKYRKMAKQDQDRWRMQIASTLESLALLYIASDDLEHERACYAELLSHYSVLEIRADPSFARQKIETLNRLAFCDSKAKQFHIAEAEYAELVEMINLTDEQHFTSPRDVLLAVAYEDTARMIMTMGEPYRAKEWFERAIKTITPHEKKFRSVAARILDGRAHYEMRCSQNHMQAMHFIDKAIELDPTDADWYDTRGQILLRLGMREQAFAMWDKVMDLEPNHREIYGSDLYNDLFVNPIQQQH
;
A
#
# COMPACT_ATOMS: atom_id res chain seq x y z
N MET A 1 -17.95 -32.58 41.30
CA MET A 1 -17.93 -32.32 39.84
C MET A 1 -19.36 -32.26 39.33
N LYS A 2 -19.92 -31.07 39.06
CA LYS A 2 -21.19 -30.96 38.34
C LYS A 2 -20.87 -31.06 36.85
N MET A 3 -21.21 -32.19 36.22
CA MET A 3 -21.30 -32.29 34.76
C MET A 3 -22.35 -31.30 34.30
N ILE A 4 -21.94 -30.24 33.59
CA ILE A 4 -22.86 -29.38 32.85
C ILE A 4 -23.33 -30.21 31.65
N ILE A 5 -24.44 -30.92 31.81
CA ILE A 5 -25.12 -31.59 30.70
C ILE A 5 -25.71 -30.47 29.84
N SER A 6 -25.07 -30.16 28.71
CA SER A 6 -25.56 -29.14 27.78
C SER A 6 -26.94 -29.54 27.22
N ASP A 7 -27.91 -28.64 27.23
CA ASP A 7 -29.24 -28.84 26.66
C ASP A 7 -29.17 -29.25 25.17
N PRO A 8 -29.67 -30.44 24.78
CA PRO A 8 -29.68 -30.90 23.39
C PRO A 8 -30.34 -29.93 22.41
N ARG A 9 -31.38 -29.20 22.83
CA ARG A 9 -32.09 -28.22 21.98
C ARG A 9 -31.21 -27.01 21.70
N LYS A 10 -30.40 -26.60 22.67
CA LYS A 10 -29.42 -25.51 22.53
C LYS A 10 -28.34 -25.88 21.52
N LYS A 11 -27.76 -27.08 21.64
CA LYS A 11 -26.75 -27.58 20.69
C LYS A 11 -27.29 -27.68 19.26
N GLN A 12 -28.53 -28.12 19.10
CA GLN A 12 -29.17 -28.21 17.79
C GLN A 12 -29.41 -26.82 17.17
N LYS A 13 -29.79 -25.82 17.98
CA LYS A 13 -29.90 -24.44 17.54
C LYS A 13 -28.54 -23.85 17.13
N GLU A 14 -27.50 -24.05 17.93
CA GLU A 14 -26.13 -23.58 17.63
C GLU A 14 -25.63 -24.16 16.29
N LYS A 15 -25.85 -25.45 16.05
CA LYS A 15 -25.50 -26.10 14.78
C LYS A 15 -26.25 -25.49 13.60
N LEU A 16 -27.56 -25.25 13.74
CA LEU A 16 -28.35 -24.62 12.68
C LEU A 16 -27.85 -23.20 12.36
N MET A 17 -27.49 -22.41 13.39
CA MET A 17 -26.92 -21.09 13.19
C MET A 17 -25.58 -21.14 12.46
N LEU A 18 -24.75 -22.15 12.73
CA LEU A 18 -23.50 -22.37 12.01
C LEU A 18 -23.74 -22.65 10.52
N GLU A 19 -24.65 -23.57 10.21
CA GLU A 19 -25.00 -23.95 8.84
C GLU A 19 -25.57 -22.75 8.04
N MET A 20 -26.43 -21.94 8.69
CA MET A 20 -26.93 -20.69 8.10
C MET A 20 -25.81 -19.69 7.82
N ALA A 21 -24.90 -19.49 8.79
CA ALA A 21 -23.75 -18.60 8.62
C ALA A 21 -22.84 -19.05 7.46
N GLN A 22 -22.54 -20.35 7.36
CA GLN A 22 -21.75 -20.90 6.26
C GLN A 22 -22.43 -20.74 4.90
N SER A 23 -23.75 -20.97 4.83
CA SER A 23 -24.52 -20.77 3.60
C SER A 23 -24.49 -19.31 3.15
N LEU A 24 -24.70 -18.39 4.08
CA LEU A 24 -24.66 -16.95 3.78
C LEU A 24 -23.24 -16.49 3.41
N ASN A 25 -22.20 -17.03 4.03
CA ASN A 25 -20.81 -16.76 3.65
C ASN A 25 -20.54 -17.13 2.19
N ARG A 26 -21.00 -18.31 1.76
CA ARG A 26 -20.87 -18.74 0.35
C ARG A 26 -21.63 -17.81 -0.60
N GLN A 27 -22.86 -17.43 -0.27
CA GLN A 27 -23.63 -16.48 -1.08
C GLN A 27 -22.97 -15.10 -1.15
N ALA A 28 -22.46 -14.60 -0.02
CA ALA A 28 -21.77 -13.32 0.06
C ALA A 28 -20.52 -13.32 -0.84
N PHE A 29 -19.76 -14.40 -0.83
CA PHE A 29 -18.57 -14.56 -1.67
C PHE A 29 -18.89 -14.56 -3.17
N GLU A 30 -19.97 -15.22 -3.58
CA GLU A 30 -20.42 -15.17 -4.99
C GLU A 30 -20.89 -13.77 -5.39
N MET A 31 -21.61 -13.06 -4.50
CA MET A 31 -22.01 -11.66 -4.75
C MET A 31 -20.79 -10.73 -4.84
N HIS A 32 -19.77 -10.97 -4.02
CA HIS A 32 -18.53 -10.19 -4.03
C HIS A 32 -17.79 -10.38 -5.36
N LYS A 33 -17.66 -11.62 -5.84
CA LYS A 33 -17.11 -11.93 -7.17
C LYS A 33 -17.89 -11.33 -8.33
N ALA A 34 -19.21 -11.18 -8.17
CA ALA A 34 -20.09 -10.55 -9.15
C ALA A 34 -20.10 -9.01 -9.05
N ASP A 35 -19.18 -8.42 -8.27
CA ASP A 35 -19.05 -6.98 -8.04
C ASP A 35 -20.32 -6.32 -7.44
N HIS A 36 -21.12 -7.12 -6.72
CA HIS A 36 -22.26 -6.64 -5.95
C HIS A 36 -21.85 -6.32 -4.50
N GLN A 37 -20.96 -5.33 -4.36
CA GLN A 37 -20.26 -5.01 -3.11
C GLN A 37 -21.20 -4.75 -1.91
N GLU A 38 -22.24 -3.93 -2.09
CA GLU A 38 -23.22 -3.64 -1.03
C GLU A 38 -23.99 -4.88 -0.58
N MET A 39 -24.33 -5.76 -1.53
CA MET A 39 -25.08 -6.99 -1.24
C MET A 39 -24.19 -7.99 -0.51
N ALA A 40 -22.95 -8.17 -0.96
CA ALA A 40 -21.98 -9.01 -0.29
C ALA A 40 -21.69 -8.50 1.14
N LEU A 41 -21.52 -7.18 1.33
CA LEU A 41 -21.35 -6.59 2.66
C LEU A 41 -22.54 -6.89 3.58
N MET A 42 -23.77 -6.78 3.07
CA MET A 42 -24.98 -7.12 3.83
C MET A 42 -24.99 -8.61 4.22
N LEU A 43 -24.70 -9.50 3.28
CA LEU A 43 -24.71 -10.95 3.49
C LEU A 43 -23.62 -11.39 4.46
N TYR A 44 -22.40 -10.85 4.36
CA TYR A 44 -21.32 -11.12 5.30
C TYR A 44 -21.66 -10.66 6.72
N LYS A 45 -22.27 -9.47 6.90
CA LYS A 45 -22.74 -9.00 8.22
C LYS A 45 -23.81 -9.92 8.80
N LYS A 46 -24.73 -10.39 7.96
CA LYS A 46 -25.77 -11.34 8.36
C LYS A 46 -25.17 -12.68 8.77
N ALA A 47 -24.22 -13.21 7.99
CA ALA A 47 -23.48 -14.42 8.30
C ALA A 47 -22.73 -14.29 9.63
N LEU A 48 -22.07 -13.16 9.88
CA LEU A 48 -21.36 -12.90 11.15
C LEU A 48 -22.33 -12.92 12.33
N THR A 49 -23.50 -12.29 12.18
CA THR A 49 -24.56 -12.28 13.21
C THR A 49 -25.01 -13.69 13.58
N TYR A 50 -25.19 -14.58 12.60
CA TYR A 50 -25.52 -15.99 12.85
C TYR A 50 -24.34 -16.76 13.49
N SER A 51 -23.11 -16.51 13.04
CA SER A 51 -21.93 -17.17 13.62
C SER A 51 -21.72 -16.80 15.10
N LEU A 52 -22.10 -15.60 15.54
CA LEU A 52 -22.07 -15.23 16.96
C LEU A 52 -23.07 -16.02 17.81
N GLN A 53 -24.10 -16.61 17.19
CA GLN A 53 -25.11 -17.45 17.85
C GLN A 53 -24.82 -18.95 17.72
N SER A 54 -23.73 -19.35 17.05
CA SER A 54 -23.40 -20.76 16.78
C SER A 54 -22.49 -21.41 17.83
N GLY A 55 -22.37 -20.79 19.02
CA GLY A 55 -21.48 -21.25 20.08
C GLY A 55 -20.00 -21.01 19.78
N ASP A 56 -19.14 -21.72 20.52
CA ASP A 56 -17.68 -21.54 20.52
C ASP A 56 -16.94 -22.81 20.07
N SER A 57 -17.54 -23.60 19.17
CA SER A 57 -16.84 -24.70 18.52
C SER A 57 -15.67 -24.18 17.69
N GLU A 58 -14.66 -25.01 17.45
CA GLU A 58 -13.51 -24.65 16.61
C GLU A 58 -13.96 -24.17 15.23
N GLU A 59 -14.91 -24.88 14.60
CA GLU A 59 -15.50 -24.49 13.31
C GLU A 59 -16.22 -23.14 13.36
N ALA A 60 -16.93 -22.83 14.45
CA ALA A 60 -17.61 -21.55 14.61
C ALA A 60 -16.59 -20.40 14.77
N GLU A 61 -15.53 -20.61 15.55
CA GLU A 61 -14.46 -19.61 15.70
C GLU A 61 -13.69 -19.36 14.41
N GLN A 62 -13.42 -20.42 13.64
CA GLN A 62 -12.82 -20.32 12.31
C GLN A 62 -13.72 -19.53 11.36
N LEU A 63 -15.02 -19.83 11.32
CA LEU A 63 -15.96 -19.10 10.47
C LEU A 63 -16.04 -17.61 10.86
N LYS A 64 -16.04 -17.28 12.15
CA LYS A 64 -16.01 -15.88 12.62
C LYS A 64 -14.75 -15.16 12.12
N ALA A 65 -13.58 -15.83 12.13
CA ALA A 65 -12.33 -15.26 11.64
C ALA A 65 -12.38 -15.01 10.12
N VAL A 66 -12.87 -15.98 9.34
CA VAL A 66 -13.06 -15.87 7.89
C VAL A 66 -14.03 -14.75 7.53
N LEU A 67 -15.16 -14.66 8.24
CA LEU A 67 -16.17 -13.62 8.01
C LEU A 67 -15.63 -12.21 8.31
N ASN A 68 -14.89 -12.06 9.41
CA ASN A 68 -14.24 -10.80 9.73
C ASN A 68 -13.18 -10.42 8.67
N TYR A 69 -12.41 -11.38 8.16
CA TYR A 69 -11.46 -11.14 7.08
C TYR A 69 -12.16 -10.65 5.80
N HIS A 70 -13.23 -11.33 5.35
CA HIS A 70 -13.99 -10.89 4.18
C HIS A 70 -14.66 -9.53 4.38
N LEU A 71 -15.19 -9.27 5.59
CA LEU A 71 -15.75 -7.97 5.94
C LEU A 71 -14.70 -6.85 5.92
N ALA A 72 -13.45 -7.13 6.27
CA ALA A 72 -12.37 -6.17 6.20
C ALA A 72 -12.12 -5.73 4.75
N GLY A 73 -11.96 -6.69 3.84
CA GLY A 73 -11.73 -6.44 2.42
C GLY A 73 -12.87 -5.67 1.75
N ILE A 74 -14.12 -6.10 1.97
CA ILE A 74 -15.26 -5.42 1.33
C ILE A 74 -15.54 -4.04 1.94
N CYS A 75 -15.21 -3.83 3.23
CA CYS A 75 -15.25 -2.48 3.80
C CYS A 75 -14.20 -1.56 3.17
N TYR A 76 -13.03 -2.07 2.79
CA TYR A 76 -12.03 -1.29 2.06
C TYR A 76 -12.58 -0.86 0.69
N GLU A 77 -13.15 -1.78 -0.08
CA GLU A 77 -13.76 -1.51 -1.39
C GLU A 77 -14.92 -0.49 -1.30
N CYS A 78 -15.76 -0.60 -0.27
CA CYS A 78 -16.84 0.35 0.01
C CYS A 78 -16.36 1.66 0.69
N ASN A 79 -15.06 1.95 0.71
CA ASN A 79 -14.43 3.11 1.36
C ASN A 79 -14.86 3.33 2.83
N ASN A 80 -15.08 2.24 3.57
CA ASN A 80 -15.44 2.23 4.98
C ASN A 80 -14.25 1.80 5.85
N ILE A 81 -13.16 2.56 5.75
CA ILE A 81 -11.84 2.21 6.30
C ILE A 81 -11.90 1.86 7.79
N LYS A 82 -12.59 2.66 8.61
CA LYS A 82 -12.70 2.41 10.07
C LYS A 82 -13.34 1.05 10.39
N LYS A 83 -14.39 0.65 9.67
CA LYS A 83 -14.99 -0.68 9.86
C LYS A 83 -14.11 -1.77 9.30
N GLY A 84 -13.41 -1.51 8.20
CA GLY A 84 -12.43 -2.44 7.66
C GLY A 84 -11.36 -2.80 8.69
N ILE A 85 -10.76 -1.79 9.34
CA ILE A 85 -9.77 -1.98 10.41
C ILE A 85 -10.37 -2.76 11.58
N PHE A 86 -11.58 -2.41 12.01
CA PHE A 86 -12.28 -3.13 13.09
C PHE A 86 -12.45 -4.62 12.78
N TYR A 87 -12.91 -4.97 11.58
CA TYR A 87 -13.09 -6.38 11.21
C TYR A 87 -11.74 -7.08 10.98
N GLY A 88 -10.77 -6.43 10.33
CA GLY A 88 -9.46 -7.01 10.07
C GLY A 88 -8.70 -7.34 11.35
N THR A 89 -8.71 -6.42 12.32
CA THR A 89 -8.08 -6.64 13.64
C THR A 89 -8.75 -7.78 14.41
N ALA A 90 -10.09 -7.87 14.36
CA ALA A 90 -10.84 -8.98 14.95
C ALA A 90 -10.57 -10.33 14.27
N ALA A 91 -10.34 -10.35 12.95
CA ALA A 91 -9.91 -11.55 12.23
C ALA A 91 -8.50 -11.98 12.66
N LEU A 92 -7.56 -11.03 12.67
CA LEU A 92 -6.16 -11.26 13.01
C LEU A 92 -6.01 -11.79 14.44
N GLU A 93 -6.74 -11.22 15.42
CA GLU A 93 -6.73 -11.69 16.80
C GLU A 93 -7.19 -13.16 16.90
N LYS A 94 -8.24 -13.54 16.16
CA LYS A 94 -8.73 -14.92 16.13
C LYS A 94 -7.72 -15.87 15.50
N TYR A 95 -7.14 -15.50 14.35
CA TYR A 95 -6.11 -16.34 13.72
C TYR A 95 -4.89 -16.49 14.61
N ARG A 96 -4.41 -15.43 15.28
CA ARG A 96 -3.31 -15.51 16.26
C ARG A 96 -3.66 -16.43 17.44
N LYS A 97 -4.91 -16.38 17.94
CA LYS A 97 -5.36 -17.28 19.02
C LYS A 97 -5.34 -18.74 18.59
N MET A 98 -5.76 -19.05 17.37
CA MET A 98 -5.74 -20.41 16.81
C MET A 98 -4.32 -20.88 16.48
N ALA A 99 -3.45 -19.97 16.03
CA ALA A 99 -2.03 -20.23 15.77
C ALA A 99 -1.24 -20.64 17.04
N LYS A 100 -1.73 -20.34 18.24
CA LYS A 100 -1.12 -20.85 19.49
C LYS A 100 -1.21 -22.38 19.62
N GLN A 101 -2.16 -23.01 18.95
CA GLN A 101 -2.36 -24.46 18.97
C GLN A 101 -1.66 -25.14 17.78
N ASP A 102 -1.72 -24.50 16.61
CA ASP A 102 -1.11 -24.97 15.37
C ASP A 102 -0.64 -23.76 14.55
N GLN A 103 0.62 -23.36 14.73
CA GLN A 103 1.15 -22.14 14.15
C GLN A 103 1.19 -22.20 12.61
N ASP A 104 1.53 -23.37 12.06
CA ASP A 104 1.70 -23.54 10.62
C ASP A 104 0.38 -23.56 9.86
N ARG A 105 -0.69 -24.07 10.49
CA ARG A 105 -2.04 -24.11 9.88
C ARG A 105 -2.60 -22.74 9.56
N TRP A 106 -2.31 -21.73 10.36
CA TRP A 106 -2.93 -20.40 10.28
C TRP A 106 -2.00 -19.31 9.71
N ARG A 107 -0.75 -19.65 9.41
CA ARG A 107 0.29 -18.72 8.99
C ARG A 107 -0.09 -17.93 7.73
N MET A 108 -0.69 -18.59 6.74
CA MET A 108 -1.13 -17.94 5.49
C MET A 108 -2.30 -16.98 5.72
N GLN A 109 -3.25 -17.35 6.60
CA GLN A 109 -4.40 -16.52 6.93
C GLN A 109 -3.97 -15.29 7.74
N ILE A 110 -3.00 -15.44 8.64
CA ILE A 110 -2.37 -14.31 9.35
C ILE A 110 -1.71 -13.37 8.33
N ALA A 111 -0.87 -13.91 7.45
CA ALA A 111 -0.20 -13.13 6.41
C ALA A 111 -1.19 -12.35 5.52
N SER A 112 -2.21 -13.03 4.98
CA SER A 112 -3.25 -12.40 4.14
C SER A 112 -4.03 -11.32 4.88
N THR A 113 -4.28 -11.53 6.19
CA THR A 113 -4.99 -10.54 7.03
C THR A 113 -4.12 -9.32 7.30
N LEU A 114 -2.82 -9.50 7.54
CA LEU A 114 -1.85 -8.42 7.72
C LEU A 114 -1.71 -7.57 6.45
N GLU A 115 -1.66 -8.19 5.27
CA GLU A 115 -1.64 -7.48 3.98
C GLU A 115 -2.90 -6.63 3.79
N SER A 116 -4.08 -7.19 4.07
CA SER A 116 -5.34 -6.45 3.99
C SER A 116 -5.42 -5.31 5.00
N LEU A 117 -4.91 -5.51 6.22
CA LEU A 117 -4.84 -4.46 7.23
C LEU A 117 -3.86 -3.35 6.85
N ALA A 118 -2.71 -3.68 6.25
CA ALA A 118 -1.74 -2.69 5.79
C ALA A 118 -2.37 -1.73 4.77
N LEU A 119 -3.16 -2.23 3.81
CA LEU A 119 -3.90 -1.39 2.86
C LEU A 119 -4.91 -0.46 3.54
N LEU A 120 -5.60 -0.96 4.57
CA LEU A 120 -6.53 -0.17 5.36
C LEU A 120 -5.82 0.93 6.17
N TYR A 121 -4.66 0.62 6.74
CA TYR A 121 -3.86 1.60 7.50
C TYR A 121 -3.23 2.67 6.60
N ILE A 122 -2.80 2.32 5.39
CA ILE A 122 -2.41 3.27 4.35
C ILE A 122 -3.58 4.23 4.06
N ALA A 123 -4.78 3.70 3.85
CA ALA A 123 -5.97 4.51 3.56
C ALA A 123 -6.41 5.39 4.74
N SER A 124 -6.03 5.05 5.98
CA SER A 124 -6.29 5.88 7.17
C SER A 124 -5.12 6.77 7.57
N ASP A 125 -4.01 6.77 6.82
CA ASP A 125 -2.75 7.46 7.15
C ASP A 125 -2.19 7.09 8.54
N ASP A 126 -2.33 5.81 8.92
CA ASP A 126 -1.85 5.27 10.21
C ASP A 126 -0.53 4.51 10.02
N LEU A 127 0.56 5.28 9.95
CA LEU A 127 1.91 4.78 9.65
C LEU A 127 2.42 3.77 10.70
N GLU A 128 2.04 3.93 11.97
CA GLU A 128 2.53 3.07 13.06
C GLU A 128 1.99 1.65 12.90
N HIS A 129 0.68 1.52 12.65
CA HIS A 129 0.06 0.21 12.47
C HIS A 129 0.36 -0.39 11.08
N GLU A 130 0.49 0.44 10.04
CA GLU A 130 0.99 -0.01 8.72
C GLU A 130 2.34 -0.70 8.87
N ARG A 131 3.30 -0.03 9.52
CA ARG A 131 4.65 -0.55 9.78
C ARG A 131 4.60 -1.85 10.58
N ALA A 132 3.79 -1.90 11.64
CA ALA A 132 3.64 -3.09 12.47
C ALA A 132 3.14 -4.30 11.66
N CYS A 133 2.24 -4.09 10.70
CA CYS A 133 1.74 -5.15 9.83
C CYS A 133 2.86 -5.74 8.96
N TYR A 134 3.67 -4.90 8.31
CA TYR A 134 4.75 -5.38 7.44
C TYR A 134 5.89 -6.04 8.23
N ALA A 135 6.24 -5.51 9.40
CA ALA A 135 7.24 -6.14 10.27
C ALA A 135 6.82 -7.55 10.72
N GLU A 136 5.56 -7.72 11.12
CA GLU A 136 5.04 -9.05 11.47
C GLU A 136 4.95 -9.95 10.23
N LEU A 137 4.53 -9.43 9.09
CA LEU A 137 4.44 -10.18 7.83
C LEU A 137 5.81 -10.74 7.41
N LEU A 138 6.89 -9.94 7.50
CA LEU A 138 8.26 -10.41 7.26
C LEU A 138 8.68 -11.53 8.21
N SER A 139 8.31 -11.44 9.49
CA SER A 139 8.58 -12.51 10.46
C SER A 139 7.91 -13.84 10.08
N HIS A 140 6.86 -13.78 9.25
CA HIS A 140 6.18 -14.95 8.73
C HIS A 140 6.82 -15.54 7.46
N TYR A 141 7.67 -14.81 6.71
CA TYR A 141 8.29 -15.35 5.49
C TYR A 141 9.46 -16.30 5.73
N SER A 142 10.27 -16.09 6.77
CA SER A 142 11.46 -16.92 7.08
C SER A 142 11.18 -18.42 7.28
N VAL A 143 9.93 -18.80 7.59
CA VAL A 143 9.49 -20.20 7.75
C VAL A 143 8.64 -20.68 6.56
N LEU A 144 8.06 -19.76 5.77
CA LEU A 144 7.33 -20.10 4.54
C LEU A 144 8.30 -20.43 3.38
N GLU A 145 9.49 -19.80 3.37
CA GLU A 145 10.57 -20.07 2.41
C GLU A 145 11.02 -21.55 2.40
N ILE A 146 10.84 -22.28 3.51
CA ILE A 146 11.17 -23.71 3.62
C ILE A 146 10.33 -24.57 2.63
N ARG A 147 9.22 -24.05 2.10
CA ARG A 147 8.28 -24.79 1.23
C ARG A 147 8.41 -24.49 -0.28
N ALA A 148 9.47 -23.78 -0.70
CA ALA A 148 9.88 -23.66 -2.12
C ALA A 148 8.80 -23.14 -3.10
N ASP A 149 7.97 -22.18 -2.69
CA ASP A 149 7.11 -21.43 -3.63
C ASP A 149 7.79 -20.09 -4.04
N PRO A 150 8.12 -19.92 -5.33
CA PRO A 150 8.59 -18.67 -5.92
C PRO A 150 7.83 -17.40 -5.54
N SER A 151 6.51 -17.48 -5.31
CA SER A 151 5.70 -16.30 -5.02
C SER A 151 6.09 -15.65 -3.70
N PHE A 152 6.64 -16.41 -2.75
CA PHE A 152 7.05 -15.87 -1.44
C PHE A 152 8.26 -14.96 -1.54
N ALA A 153 9.24 -15.26 -2.40
CA ALA A 153 10.41 -14.40 -2.60
C ALA A 153 9.97 -13.01 -3.08
N ARG A 154 9.03 -12.97 -4.03
CA ARG A 154 8.42 -11.73 -4.51
C ARG A 154 7.68 -10.99 -3.41
N GLN A 155 6.80 -11.66 -2.68
CA GLN A 155 6.01 -11.03 -1.61
C GLN A 155 6.91 -10.48 -0.50
N LYS A 156 8.00 -11.17 -0.16
CA LYS A 156 8.99 -10.71 0.80
C LYS A 156 9.71 -9.45 0.35
N ILE A 157 10.15 -9.40 -0.92
CA ILE A 157 10.77 -8.20 -1.52
C ILE A 157 9.81 -7.00 -1.46
N GLU A 158 8.55 -7.20 -1.84
CA GLU A 158 7.55 -6.14 -1.77
C GLU A 158 7.29 -5.67 -0.33
N THR A 159 7.14 -6.63 0.60
CA THR A 159 6.93 -6.35 2.02
C THR A 159 8.11 -5.60 2.64
N LEU A 160 9.35 -5.99 2.32
CA LEU A 160 10.55 -5.32 2.81
C LEU A 160 10.65 -3.90 2.25
N ASN A 161 10.34 -3.70 0.97
CA ASN A 161 10.31 -2.35 0.40
C ASN A 161 9.29 -1.45 1.11
N ARG A 162 8.10 -1.98 1.41
CA ARG A 162 7.07 -1.25 2.15
C ARG A 162 7.51 -0.91 3.57
N LEU A 163 8.15 -1.85 4.27
CA LEU A 163 8.67 -1.60 5.61
C LEU A 163 9.75 -0.50 5.60
N ALA A 164 10.72 -0.59 4.69
CA ALA A 164 11.77 0.41 4.51
C ALA A 164 11.21 1.81 4.23
N PHE A 165 10.15 1.88 3.42
CA PHE A 165 9.42 3.11 3.18
C PHE A 165 8.74 3.65 4.46
N CYS A 166 8.08 2.80 5.24
CA CYS A 166 7.48 3.20 6.51
C CYS A 166 8.52 3.72 7.50
N ASP A 167 9.65 3.03 7.63
CA ASP A 167 10.75 3.43 8.52
C ASP A 167 11.43 4.72 8.06
N SER A 168 11.56 4.93 6.75
CA SER A 168 12.00 6.20 6.17
C SER A 168 11.04 7.35 6.53
N LYS A 169 9.71 7.16 6.38
CA LYS A 169 8.70 8.14 6.79
C LYS A 169 8.72 8.43 8.30
N ALA A 170 8.96 7.40 9.10
CA ALA A 170 9.12 7.52 10.55
C ALA A 170 10.47 8.15 10.96
N LYS A 171 11.31 8.55 10.00
CA LYS A 171 12.66 9.12 10.19
C LYS A 171 13.62 8.15 10.90
N GLN A 172 13.35 6.86 10.84
CA GLN A 172 14.24 5.79 11.32
C GLN A 172 15.26 5.43 10.24
N PHE A 173 16.02 6.43 9.78
CA PHE A 173 16.82 6.32 8.57
C PHE A 173 17.87 5.21 8.59
N HIS A 174 18.50 4.96 9.73
CA HIS A 174 19.47 3.86 9.87
C HIS A 174 18.85 2.47 9.68
N ILE A 175 17.58 2.30 10.08
CA ILE A 175 16.83 1.05 9.89
C ILE A 175 16.43 0.94 8.42
N ALA A 176 15.79 1.97 7.88
CA ALA A 176 15.36 2.00 6.48
C ALA A 176 16.54 1.79 5.51
N GLU A 177 17.71 2.37 5.77
CA GLU A 177 18.90 2.18 4.94
C GLU A 177 19.39 0.73 4.96
N ALA A 178 19.38 0.07 6.12
CA ALA A 178 19.72 -1.34 6.23
C ALA A 178 18.69 -2.22 5.50
N GLU A 179 17.41 -1.90 5.60
CA GLU A 179 16.33 -2.63 4.93
C GLU A 179 16.38 -2.47 3.40
N TYR A 180 16.68 -1.27 2.88
CA TYR A 180 16.92 -1.08 1.44
C TYR A 180 18.17 -1.82 0.95
N ALA A 181 19.23 -1.91 1.77
CA ALA A 181 20.41 -2.69 1.44
C ALA A 181 20.08 -4.20 1.37
N GLU A 182 19.35 -4.72 2.36
CA GLU A 182 18.84 -6.10 2.36
C GLU A 182 17.92 -6.36 1.16
N LEU A 183 17.04 -5.42 0.83
CA LEU A 183 16.17 -5.50 -0.35
C LEU A 183 16.96 -5.68 -1.64
N VAL A 184 17.99 -4.86 -1.85
CA VAL A 184 18.86 -4.96 -3.03
C VAL A 184 19.60 -6.30 -3.05
N GLU A 185 20.09 -6.77 -1.91
CA GLU A 185 20.74 -8.09 -1.82
C GLU A 185 19.76 -9.22 -2.18
N MET A 186 18.55 -9.22 -1.62
CA MET A 186 17.52 -10.21 -1.92
C MET A 186 17.14 -10.22 -3.41
N ILE A 187 16.98 -9.04 -4.03
CA ILE A 187 16.67 -8.94 -5.46
C ILE A 187 17.79 -9.55 -6.32
N ASN A 188 19.04 -9.36 -5.92
CA ASN A 188 20.19 -9.91 -6.65
C ASN A 188 20.33 -11.44 -6.47
N LEU A 189 20.04 -11.96 -5.28
CA LEU A 189 20.13 -13.38 -4.97
C LEU A 189 18.95 -14.20 -5.49
N THR A 190 17.80 -13.57 -5.71
CA THR A 190 16.61 -14.24 -6.20
C THR A 190 16.71 -14.50 -7.71
N ASP A 191 16.39 -15.73 -8.11
CA ASP A 191 16.37 -16.13 -9.51
C ASP A 191 15.29 -15.35 -10.28
N GLU A 192 15.64 -14.90 -11.48
CA GLU A 192 14.82 -13.97 -12.25
C GLU A 192 13.50 -14.60 -12.71
N GLN A 193 13.44 -15.93 -12.83
CA GLN A 193 12.21 -16.68 -13.12
C GLN A 193 11.12 -16.49 -12.06
N HIS A 194 11.46 -15.99 -10.86
CA HIS A 194 10.51 -15.74 -9.78
C HIS A 194 9.94 -14.32 -9.79
N PHE A 195 10.38 -13.46 -10.72
CA PHE A 195 9.88 -12.10 -10.86
C PHE A 195 8.84 -11.97 -11.98
N THR A 196 7.93 -11.02 -11.80
CA THR A 196 7.01 -10.59 -12.86
C THR A 196 7.56 -9.42 -13.68
N SER A 197 8.55 -8.71 -13.14
CA SER A 197 9.28 -7.62 -13.78
C SER A 197 10.76 -7.99 -13.87
N PRO A 198 11.50 -7.48 -14.87
CA PRO A 198 12.94 -7.68 -14.94
C PRO A 198 13.64 -7.25 -13.64
N ARG A 199 14.70 -7.94 -13.26
CA ARG A 199 15.46 -7.63 -12.02
C ARG A 199 15.88 -6.16 -11.99
N ASP A 200 16.33 -5.63 -13.12
CA ASP A 200 16.78 -4.24 -13.27
C ASP A 200 15.68 -3.23 -12.92
N VAL A 201 14.41 -3.54 -13.22
CA VAL A 201 13.28 -2.66 -12.87
C VAL A 201 13.09 -2.63 -11.35
N LEU A 202 13.17 -3.78 -10.69
CA LEU A 202 13.06 -3.88 -9.22
C LEU A 202 14.22 -3.16 -8.52
N LEU A 203 15.44 -3.33 -9.02
CA LEU A 203 16.62 -2.62 -8.52
C LEU A 203 16.50 -1.11 -8.71
N ALA A 204 16.01 -0.65 -9.87
CA ALA A 204 15.83 0.77 -10.13
C ALA A 204 14.83 1.42 -9.17
N VAL A 205 13.74 0.73 -8.84
CA VAL A 205 12.77 1.15 -7.81
C VAL A 205 13.45 1.26 -6.44
N ALA A 206 14.14 0.22 -6.00
CA ALA A 206 14.85 0.22 -4.72
C ALA A 206 15.90 1.36 -4.62
N TYR A 207 16.62 1.62 -5.70
CA TYR A 207 17.60 2.71 -5.76
C TYR A 207 16.97 4.09 -5.66
N GLU A 208 15.82 4.30 -6.29
CA GLU A 208 15.11 5.58 -6.21
C GLU A 208 14.43 5.77 -4.86
N ASP A 209 13.84 4.74 -4.26
CA ASP A 209 13.30 4.79 -2.90
C ASP A 209 14.42 5.12 -1.88
N THR A 210 15.61 4.51 -2.04
CA THR A 210 16.83 4.85 -1.28
C THR A 210 17.24 6.30 -1.49
N ALA A 211 17.22 6.80 -2.73
CA ALA A 211 17.58 8.18 -3.05
C ALA A 211 16.63 9.19 -2.38
N ARG A 212 15.32 8.92 -2.39
CA ARG A 212 14.30 9.76 -1.73
C ARG A 212 14.47 9.77 -0.21
N MET A 213 14.76 8.62 0.40
CA MET A 213 15.09 8.53 1.83
C MET A 213 16.30 9.40 2.16
N ILE A 214 17.42 9.25 1.44
CA ILE A 214 18.66 10.00 1.67
C ILE A 214 18.46 11.51 1.45
N MET A 215 17.63 11.89 0.48
CA MET A 215 17.24 13.29 0.28
C MET A 215 16.47 13.81 1.50
N THR A 216 15.59 13.01 2.09
CA THR A 216 14.82 13.34 3.31
C THR A 216 15.70 13.40 4.56
N MET A 217 16.76 12.60 4.63
CA MET A 217 17.80 12.68 5.67
C MET A 217 18.57 14.01 5.65
N GLY A 218 18.54 14.74 4.53
CA GLY A 218 19.34 15.95 4.34
C GLY A 218 20.75 15.69 3.80
N GLU A 219 20.98 14.55 3.14
CA GLU A 219 22.27 14.18 2.54
C GLU A 219 22.21 14.19 0.99
N PRO A 220 21.94 15.34 0.35
CA PRO A 220 21.61 15.40 -1.07
C PRO A 220 22.71 14.89 -1.99
N TYR A 221 23.98 15.03 -1.64
CA TYR A 221 25.08 14.57 -2.49
C TYR A 221 25.06 13.06 -2.69
N ARG A 222 24.73 12.29 -1.65
CA ARG A 222 24.56 10.83 -1.74
C ARG A 222 23.32 10.46 -2.54
N ALA A 223 22.20 11.18 -2.34
CA ALA A 223 20.97 10.93 -3.07
C ALA A 223 21.17 11.02 -4.60
N LYS A 224 22.03 11.93 -5.05
CA LYS A 224 22.39 12.09 -6.47
C LYS A 224 22.90 10.81 -7.11
N GLU A 225 23.84 10.13 -6.44
CA GLU A 225 24.47 8.91 -6.93
C GLU A 225 23.43 7.78 -7.06
N TRP A 226 22.50 7.68 -6.10
CA TRP A 226 21.42 6.71 -6.14
C TRP A 226 20.40 6.99 -7.25
N PHE A 227 20.03 8.25 -7.49
CA PHE A 227 19.20 8.59 -8.65
C PHE A 227 19.90 8.28 -9.98
N GLU A 228 21.19 8.56 -10.11
CA GLU A 228 21.97 8.21 -11.30
C GLU A 228 22.01 6.70 -11.53
N ARG A 229 22.18 5.92 -10.45
CA ARG A 229 22.12 4.47 -10.49
C ARG A 229 20.73 3.97 -10.91
N ALA A 230 19.66 4.53 -10.34
CA ALA A 230 18.27 4.19 -10.69
C ALA A 230 17.99 4.46 -12.18
N ILE A 231 18.31 5.67 -12.67
CA ILE A 231 18.10 6.07 -14.06
C ILE A 231 18.89 5.15 -15.00
N LYS A 232 20.17 4.91 -14.73
CA LYS A 232 21.00 4.03 -15.56
C LYS A 232 20.43 2.61 -15.63
N THR A 233 19.90 2.11 -14.51
CA THR A 233 19.36 0.75 -14.41
C THR A 233 18.02 0.61 -15.14
N ILE A 234 17.13 1.61 -15.07
CA ILE A 234 15.83 1.57 -15.76
C ILE A 234 15.90 1.90 -17.27
N THR A 235 16.95 2.61 -17.71
CA THR A 235 17.08 3.12 -19.11
C THR A 235 16.84 2.04 -20.19
N PRO A 236 17.38 0.81 -20.10
CA PRO A 236 17.11 -0.25 -21.09
C PRO A 236 15.63 -0.66 -21.19
N HIS A 237 14.84 -0.36 -20.15
CA HIS A 237 13.47 -0.78 -19.98
C HIS A 237 12.46 0.38 -20.01
N GLU A 238 12.91 1.64 -20.15
CA GLU A 238 12.10 2.86 -19.97
C GLU A 238 10.88 2.91 -20.88
N LYS A 239 10.95 2.36 -22.10
CA LYS A 239 9.83 2.35 -23.05
C LYS A 239 8.73 1.35 -22.68
N LYS A 240 9.10 0.25 -21.99
CA LYS A 240 8.16 -0.79 -21.54
C LYS A 240 7.59 -0.46 -20.16
N PHE A 241 8.41 0.12 -19.29
CA PHE A 241 8.05 0.51 -17.92
C PHE A 241 8.03 2.03 -17.78
N ARG A 242 7.18 2.68 -18.59
CA ARG A 242 7.15 4.14 -18.74
C ARG A 242 6.84 4.87 -17.44
N SER A 243 5.80 4.44 -16.73
CA SER A 243 5.42 5.01 -15.43
C SER A 243 6.55 4.91 -14.39
N VAL A 244 7.21 3.76 -14.29
CA VAL A 244 8.35 3.58 -13.37
C VAL A 244 9.52 4.50 -13.75
N ALA A 245 9.86 4.57 -15.03
CA ALA A 245 10.93 5.45 -15.51
C ALA A 245 10.59 6.93 -15.30
N ALA A 246 9.35 7.35 -15.60
CA ALA A 246 8.87 8.71 -15.38
C ALA A 246 8.94 9.11 -13.91
N ARG A 247 8.49 8.23 -12.99
CA ARG A 247 8.59 8.44 -11.54
C ARG A 247 10.02 8.62 -11.04
N ILE A 248 10.97 7.84 -11.57
CA ILE A 248 12.40 7.98 -11.22
C ILE A 248 12.95 9.32 -11.72
N LEU A 249 12.58 9.74 -12.94
CA LEU A 249 13.00 11.03 -13.50
C LEU A 249 12.38 12.20 -12.73
N ASP A 250 11.13 12.10 -12.31
CA ASP A 250 10.49 13.07 -11.42
C ASP A 250 11.22 13.18 -10.08
N GLY A 251 11.57 12.05 -9.45
CA GLY A 251 12.37 12.05 -8.23
C GLY A 251 13.70 12.78 -8.40
N ARG A 252 14.34 12.62 -9.56
CA ARG A 252 15.55 13.37 -9.91
C ARG A 252 15.25 14.86 -10.18
N ALA A 253 14.13 15.20 -10.80
CA ALA A 253 13.73 16.60 -11.00
C ALA A 253 13.54 17.31 -9.66
N HIS A 254 12.87 16.66 -8.71
CA HIS A 254 12.73 17.12 -7.33
C HIS A 254 14.07 17.37 -6.65
N TYR A 255 15.02 16.45 -6.82
CA TYR A 255 16.39 16.59 -6.33
C TYR A 255 17.08 17.84 -6.91
N GLU A 256 17.07 18.00 -8.24
CA GLU A 256 17.72 19.13 -8.91
C GLU A 256 17.10 20.47 -8.49
N MET A 257 15.78 20.49 -8.31
CA MET A 257 15.03 21.67 -7.84
C MET A 257 15.37 22.02 -6.39
N ARG A 258 15.31 21.07 -5.46
CA ARG A 258 15.40 21.34 -4.01
C ARG A 258 16.83 21.41 -3.49
N CYS A 259 17.72 20.59 -4.03
CA CYS A 259 19.05 20.38 -3.48
C CYS A 259 20.14 21.07 -4.32
N SER A 260 20.10 20.91 -5.64
CA SER A 260 21.08 21.53 -6.53
C SER A 260 20.68 22.93 -7.02
N GLN A 261 19.43 23.33 -6.77
CA GLN A 261 18.82 24.59 -7.25
C GLN A 261 18.96 24.80 -8.76
N ASN A 262 19.11 23.70 -9.51
CA ASN A 262 19.31 23.71 -10.95
C ASN A 262 17.98 23.48 -11.65
N HIS A 263 17.16 24.53 -11.70
CA HIS A 263 15.83 24.51 -12.30
C HIS A 263 15.84 24.09 -13.78
N MET A 264 16.93 24.34 -14.51
CA MET A 264 17.06 23.90 -15.91
C MET A 264 17.24 22.38 -16.03
N GLN A 265 18.05 21.76 -15.16
CA GLN A 265 18.16 20.31 -15.11
C GLN A 265 16.88 19.67 -14.58
N ALA A 266 16.24 20.27 -13.57
CA ALA A 266 14.94 19.82 -13.10
C ALA A 266 13.90 19.82 -14.25
N MET A 267 13.87 20.89 -15.05
CA MET A 267 13.01 20.99 -16.23
C MET A 267 13.29 19.87 -17.24
N HIS A 268 14.56 19.59 -17.53
CA HIS A 268 14.94 18.53 -18.46
C HIS A 268 14.40 17.15 -18.01
N PHE A 269 14.54 16.81 -16.73
CA PHE A 269 14.07 15.53 -16.22
C PHE A 269 12.55 15.44 -16.19
N ILE A 270 11.83 16.50 -15.79
CA ILE A 270 10.37 16.47 -15.75
C ILE A 270 9.75 16.46 -17.16
N ASP A 271 10.36 17.15 -18.13
CA ASP A 271 9.92 17.09 -19.53
C ASP A 271 10.07 15.65 -20.06
N LYS A 272 11.18 14.97 -19.78
CA LYS A 272 11.36 13.56 -20.14
C LYS A 272 10.36 12.63 -19.44
N ALA A 273 10.01 12.91 -18.17
CA ALA A 273 9.00 12.13 -17.45
C ALA A 273 7.63 12.22 -18.14
N ILE A 274 7.21 13.44 -18.51
CA ILE A 274 5.96 13.70 -19.25
C ILE A 274 5.97 13.05 -20.64
N GLU A 275 7.11 13.06 -21.33
CA GLU A 275 7.25 12.38 -22.64
C GLU A 275 7.06 10.86 -22.54
N LEU A 276 7.54 10.25 -21.44
CA LEU A 276 7.40 8.82 -21.21
C LEU A 276 5.97 8.47 -20.78
N ASP A 277 5.41 9.22 -19.83
CA ASP A 277 4.08 9.00 -19.29
C ASP A 277 3.32 10.33 -19.16
N PRO A 278 2.51 10.71 -20.17
CA PRO A 278 1.78 11.98 -20.15
C PRO A 278 0.47 11.92 -19.37
N THR A 279 0.16 10.79 -18.73
CA THR A 279 -1.17 10.56 -18.14
C THR A 279 -1.25 10.81 -16.64
N ASP A 280 -0.09 10.91 -15.99
CA ASP A 280 0.01 11.17 -14.55
C ASP A 280 0.01 12.68 -14.28
N ALA A 281 -0.85 13.12 -13.37
CA ALA A 281 -1.00 14.51 -13.01
C ALA A 281 0.20 15.04 -12.19
N ASP A 282 0.88 14.18 -11.43
CA ASP A 282 2.02 14.57 -10.57
C ASP A 282 3.16 15.21 -11.37
N TRP A 283 3.37 14.78 -12.62
CA TRP A 283 4.44 15.33 -13.44
C TRP A 283 4.16 16.79 -13.84
N TYR A 284 2.89 17.11 -14.11
CA TYR A 284 2.48 18.46 -14.45
C TYR A 284 2.51 19.38 -13.24
N ASP A 285 2.16 18.89 -12.05
CA ASP A 285 2.32 19.65 -10.81
C ASP A 285 3.80 20.00 -10.56
N THR A 286 4.68 19.00 -10.64
CA THR A 286 6.13 19.22 -10.46
C THR A 286 6.68 20.21 -11.48
N ARG A 287 6.26 20.11 -12.74
CA ARG A 287 6.64 21.09 -13.76
C ARG A 287 6.12 22.49 -13.45
N GLY A 288 4.88 22.62 -12.96
CA GLY A 288 4.30 23.88 -12.49
C GLY A 288 5.11 24.50 -11.36
N GLN A 289 5.53 23.70 -10.38
CA GLN A 289 6.41 24.15 -9.29
C GLN A 289 7.77 24.65 -9.80
N ILE A 290 8.38 23.97 -10.77
CA ILE A 290 9.66 24.39 -11.38
C ILE A 290 9.47 25.72 -12.14
N LEU A 291 8.40 25.85 -12.94
CA LEU A 291 8.08 27.06 -13.68
C LEU A 291 7.84 28.27 -12.78
N LEU A 292 7.18 28.08 -11.64
CA LEU A 292 7.00 29.14 -10.64
C LEU A 292 8.33 29.62 -10.06
N ARG A 293 9.25 28.71 -9.74
CA ARG A 293 10.58 29.07 -9.24
C ARG A 293 11.41 29.80 -10.29
N LEU A 294 11.14 29.56 -11.57
CA LEU A 294 11.70 30.29 -12.71
C LEU A 294 10.99 31.63 -13.01
N GLY A 295 9.94 31.98 -12.27
CA GLY A 295 9.14 33.20 -12.48
C GLY A 295 8.14 33.12 -13.65
N MET A 296 7.97 31.95 -14.27
CA MET A 296 7.08 31.73 -15.42
C MET A 296 5.66 31.40 -14.97
N ARG A 297 5.04 32.36 -14.29
CA ARG A 297 3.77 32.15 -13.57
C ARG A 297 2.60 31.71 -14.47
N GLU A 298 2.43 32.31 -15.65
CA GLU A 298 1.37 31.94 -16.59
C GLU A 298 1.51 30.49 -17.09
N GLN A 299 2.75 30.07 -17.38
CA GLN A 299 3.01 28.70 -17.83
C GLN A 299 2.80 27.69 -16.71
N ALA A 300 3.14 28.06 -15.48
CA ALA A 300 2.87 27.21 -14.32
C ALA A 300 1.36 26.97 -14.13
N PHE A 301 0.55 28.02 -14.25
CA PHE A 301 -0.90 27.89 -14.17
C PHE A 301 -1.46 26.98 -15.26
N ALA A 302 -0.96 27.09 -16.50
CA ALA A 302 -1.35 26.19 -17.57
C ALA A 302 -1.01 24.71 -17.28
N MET A 303 0.02 24.43 -16.47
CA MET A 303 0.31 23.05 -16.04
C MET A 303 -0.67 22.58 -14.97
N TRP A 304 -1.06 23.43 -14.03
CA TRP A 304 -2.08 23.08 -13.04
C TRP A 304 -3.48 22.94 -13.64
N ASP A 305 -3.81 23.68 -14.71
CA ASP A 305 -5.02 23.42 -15.48
C ASP A 305 -5.03 21.98 -16.02
N LYS A 306 -3.88 21.48 -16.51
CA LYS A 306 -3.75 20.08 -16.95
C LYS A 306 -3.89 19.07 -15.80
N VAL A 307 -3.37 19.37 -14.62
CA VAL A 307 -3.56 18.53 -13.42
C VAL A 307 -5.04 18.35 -13.15
N MET A 308 -5.81 19.44 -13.21
CA MET A 308 -7.26 19.42 -13.00
C MET A 308 -8.02 18.68 -14.10
N ASP A 309 -7.54 18.72 -15.34
CA ASP A 309 -8.11 17.95 -16.46
C ASP A 309 -7.87 16.43 -16.30
N LEU A 310 -6.71 16.03 -15.79
CA LEU A 310 -6.33 14.64 -15.59
C LEU A 310 -6.97 14.02 -14.34
N GLU A 311 -7.04 14.78 -13.25
CA GLU A 311 -7.62 14.32 -11.98
C GLU A 311 -8.69 15.29 -11.43
N PRO A 312 -9.92 15.22 -11.96
CA PRO A 312 -11.01 16.14 -11.57
C PRO A 312 -11.37 16.08 -10.08
N ASN A 313 -11.11 14.93 -9.44
CA ASN A 313 -11.42 14.68 -8.04
C ASN A 313 -10.27 15.08 -7.07
N HIS A 314 -9.08 15.42 -7.58
CA HIS A 314 -7.93 15.84 -6.78
C HIS A 314 -7.84 17.37 -6.58
N ARG A 315 -8.92 18.09 -6.87
CA ARG A 315 -9.01 19.56 -6.75
C ARG A 315 -8.65 20.11 -5.36
N GLU A 316 -8.72 19.27 -4.31
CA GLU A 316 -8.33 19.63 -2.94
C GLU A 316 -6.82 19.50 -2.64
N ILE A 317 -6.03 18.78 -3.46
CA ILE A 317 -4.63 18.43 -3.15
C ILE A 317 -3.63 19.30 -3.93
N TYR A 318 -3.92 19.62 -5.20
CA TYR A 318 -2.99 20.35 -6.05
C TYR A 318 -3.23 21.86 -5.96
N GLY A 319 -2.32 22.55 -5.27
CA GLY A 319 -2.20 24.01 -5.27
C GLY A 319 -3.05 24.78 -4.26
N SER A 320 -3.68 24.16 -3.26
CA SER A 320 -4.72 24.80 -2.45
C SER A 320 -4.27 25.89 -1.45
N ASP A 321 -2.98 26.20 -1.33
CA ASP A 321 -2.54 27.43 -0.64
C ASP A 321 -2.18 28.52 -1.66
N LEU A 322 -1.31 28.23 -2.64
CA LEU A 322 -0.81 29.23 -3.57
C LEU A 322 -1.75 29.55 -4.74
N TYR A 323 -2.49 28.58 -5.27
CA TYR A 323 -3.50 28.81 -6.31
C TYR A 323 -4.71 29.53 -5.72
N ASN A 324 -5.21 29.09 -4.55
CA ASN A 324 -6.32 29.76 -3.86
C ASN A 324 -5.95 31.18 -3.36
N ASP A 325 -4.77 31.39 -2.77
CA ASP A 325 -4.34 32.74 -2.35
C ASP A 325 -4.22 33.70 -3.54
N LEU A 326 -3.83 33.21 -4.72
CA LEU A 326 -3.61 34.04 -5.90
C LEU A 326 -4.85 34.19 -6.80
N PHE A 327 -5.84 33.30 -6.73
CA PHE A 327 -7.08 33.34 -7.53
C PHE A 327 -8.34 33.73 -6.73
N VAL A 328 -8.46 33.31 -5.46
CA VAL A 328 -9.68 33.53 -4.65
C VAL A 328 -9.59 34.83 -3.85
N ASN A 329 -8.38 35.32 -3.51
CA ASN A 329 -8.18 36.58 -2.78
C ASN A 329 -7.21 37.54 -3.50
N PRO A 330 -7.64 38.26 -4.56
CA PRO A 330 -6.80 39.26 -5.24
C PRO A 330 -6.41 40.48 -4.37
N ILE A 331 -6.96 40.62 -3.16
CA ILE A 331 -7.00 41.90 -2.43
C ILE A 331 -5.75 42.19 -1.58
N GLN A 332 -4.83 41.24 -1.37
CA GLN A 332 -3.66 41.48 -0.49
C GLN A 332 -2.32 41.76 -1.18
N GLN A 333 -2.24 41.84 -2.52
CA GLN A 333 -0.99 42.16 -3.23
C GLN A 333 -0.94 43.56 -3.88
N GLN A 334 -1.63 44.53 -3.29
CA GLN A 334 -1.32 45.95 -3.51
C GLN A 334 -1.02 46.59 -2.15
N HIS A 335 0.24 46.60 -1.74
CA HIS A 335 0.87 47.69 -0.96
C HIS A 335 2.39 47.60 -1.00
#